data_AF-A0A916CZM1-F1
#
_entry.id   AF-A0A916CZM1-F1
#
_cell.length_a   1.000
_cell.length_b   1.000
_cell.length_c   1.000
_cell.angle_alpha   90.00
_cell.angle_beta   90.00
_cell.angle_gamma   90.00
#
_symmetry.space_group_name_H-M   'P 1'
#
loop_
_entity.id
_entity.type
_entity.pdbx_description
1 polymer ?
#
loop_
_entity_poly.entity_id
_entity_poly.type
_entity_poly.pdbx_seq_one_letter_code
_entity_poly.pdbx_strand_id
1 'polypeptide(L)'
;MNISGLLGQLLAIVLALLLAPLLTGWVNQCRAWLQSRTAPPLLQPYYMLHKLFQKDVVLADGASPLFRFAPFAIFGCMLLACAIIPTLSTDLPFAPAADTIALVGVFGLARIFISLAAMDIGTSFGS
;
A
#
# COMPACT_ATOMS: atom_id res chain seq x y z
N MET A 1 -3.47 -24.81 13.45
CA MET A 1 -3.64 -23.91 12.28
C MET A 1 -4.65 -24.54 11.35
N ASN A 2 -5.89 -24.05 11.33
CA ASN A 2 -6.94 -24.60 10.49
C ASN A 2 -6.75 -24.09 9.05
N ILE A 3 -6.83 -24.99 8.07
CA ILE A 3 -6.68 -24.67 6.63
C ILE A 3 -7.68 -23.59 6.21
N SER A 4 -8.89 -23.60 6.78
CA SER A 4 -9.91 -22.58 6.60
C SER A 4 -9.48 -21.18 7.04
N GLY A 5 -8.72 -21.06 8.14
CA GLY A 5 -8.21 -19.78 8.63
C GLY A 5 -7.13 -19.19 7.72
N LEU A 6 -6.25 -20.03 7.17
CA LEU A 6 -5.25 -19.61 6.20
C LEU A 6 -5.88 -19.16 4.88
N LEU A 7 -6.91 -19.89 4.42
CA LEU A 7 -7.65 -19.57 3.21
C LEU A 7 -8.45 -18.27 3.37
N GLY A 8 -9.07 -18.07 4.53
CA GLY A 8 -9.75 -16.82 4.89
C GLY A 8 -8.79 -15.62 4.92
N GLN A 9 -7.59 -15.79 5.48
CA GLN A 9 -6.58 -14.73 5.52
C GLN A 9 -6.06 -14.36 4.12
N LEU A 10 -5.75 -15.36 3.28
CA LEU A 10 -5.34 -15.11 1.90
C LEU A 10 -6.44 -14.40 1.12
N LEU A 11 -7.68 -14.84 1.26
CA LEU A 11 -8.83 -14.20 0.62
C LEU A 11 -8.98 -12.74 1.08
N ALA A 12 -8.85 -12.47 2.38
CA ALA A 12 -8.93 -11.12 2.92
C ALA A 12 -7.84 -10.21 2.34
N ILE A 13 -6.59 -10.68 2.23
CA ILE A 13 -5.47 -9.92 1.66
C ILE A 13 -5.71 -9.63 0.17
N VAL A 14 -6.13 -10.64 -0.61
CA VAL A 14 -6.42 -10.48 -2.04
C VAL A 14 -7.58 -9.49 -2.25
N LEU A 15 -8.63 -9.62 -1.46
CA LEU A 15 -9.80 -8.76 -1.53
C LEU A 15 -9.44 -7.32 -1.12
N ALA A 16 -8.60 -7.12 -0.10
CA ALA A 16 -8.10 -5.82 0.29
C ALA A 16 -7.23 -5.17 -0.80
N LEU A 17 -6.33 -5.92 -1.42
CA LEU A 17 -5.51 -5.46 -2.55
C LEU A 17 -6.36 -5.02 -3.74
N LEU A 18 -7.44 -5.75 -4.04
CA LEU A 18 -8.35 -5.38 -5.12
C LEU A 18 -9.23 -4.19 -4.73
N LEU A 19 -9.73 -4.10 -3.50
CA LEU A 19 -10.61 -3.00 -3.09
C LEU A 19 -9.87 -1.67 -2.84
N ALA A 20 -8.59 -1.68 -2.49
CA ALA A 20 -7.84 -0.46 -2.17
C ALA A 20 -7.78 0.55 -3.35
N PRO A 21 -7.47 0.16 -4.61
CA PRO A 21 -7.53 1.08 -5.76
C PRO A 21 -8.95 1.56 -6.05
N LEU A 22 -9.96 0.72 -5.89
CA LEU A 22 -11.36 1.08 -6.08
C LEU A 22 -11.79 2.18 -5.10
N LEU A 23 -11.45 2.02 -3.82
CA LEU A 23 -11.70 3.01 -2.79
C LEU A 23 -10.99 4.33 -3.11
N THR A 24 -9.76 4.27 -3.60
CA THR A 24 -9.02 5.46 -4.05
C THR A 24 -9.74 6.18 -5.19
N GLY A 25 -10.24 5.42 -6.18
CA GLY A 25 -11.06 5.95 -7.28
C GLY A 25 -12.33 6.63 -6.78
N TRP A 26 -13.02 6.00 -5.83
CA TRP A 26 -14.21 6.56 -5.19
C TRP A 26 -13.92 7.86 -4.43
N VAL A 27 -12.85 7.92 -3.63
CA VAL A 27 -12.45 9.13 -2.91
C VAL A 27 -12.14 10.28 -3.87
N ASN A 28 -11.48 9.98 -5.00
CA ASN A 28 -11.21 10.98 -6.03
C ASN A 28 -12.51 11.48 -6.70
N GLN A 29 -13.49 10.60 -6.87
CA GLN A 29 -14.82 10.95 -7.36
C GLN A 29 -15.52 11.94 -6.44
N CYS A 30 -15.56 11.60 -5.15
CA CYS A 30 -16.13 12.45 -4.11
C CYS A 30 -15.45 13.82 -4.08
N ARG A 31 -14.11 13.85 -4.16
CA ARG A 31 -13.35 15.11 -4.20
C ARG A 31 -13.70 15.95 -5.43
N ALA A 32 -13.83 15.34 -6.60
CA ALA A 32 -14.19 16.06 -7.83
C ALA A 32 -15.61 16.64 -7.75
N TRP A 33 -16.58 15.88 -7.24
CA TRP A 33 -17.94 16.36 -7.03
C TRP A 33 -18.01 17.52 -6.03
N LEU A 34 -17.27 17.45 -4.92
CA LEU A 34 -17.17 18.55 -3.95
C LEU A 34 -16.56 19.81 -4.56
N GLN A 35 -15.71 19.66 -5.57
CA GLN A 35 -15.11 20.77 -6.32
C GLN A 35 -15.98 21.23 -7.50
N SER A 36 -17.21 20.71 -7.64
CA SER A 36 -18.10 20.97 -8.79
C SER A 36 -17.46 20.66 -10.15
N ARG A 37 -16.62 19.63 -10.20
CA ARG A 37 -15.94 19.14 -11.42
C ARG A 37 -16.54 17.82 -11.87
N THR A 38 -16.44 17.55 -13.17
CA THR A 38 -16.75 16.22 -13.72
C THR A 38 -15.73 15.23 -13.22
N ALA A 39 -16.23 14.13 -12.67
CA ALA A 39 -15.43 13.21 -11.90
C ALA A 39 -14.97 12.02 -12.79
N PRO A 40 -13.74 11.51 -12.58
CA PRO A 40 -13.16 10.46 -13.41
C PRO A 40 -13.91 9.11 -13.37
N PRO A 41 -13.57 8.12 -14.22
CA PRO A 41 -14.14 6.78 -14.07
C PRO A 41 -13.55 6.06 -12.84
N LEU A 42 -14.38 5.33 -12.09
CA LEU A 42 -13.96 4.59 -10.88
C LEU A 42 -12.83 3.57 -11.15
N LEU A 43 -12.76 3.04 -12.37
CA LEU A 43 -11.73 2.08 -12.78
C LEU A 43 -10.42 2.74 -13.21
N GLN A 44 -10.33 4.07 -13.22
CA GLN A 44 -9.11 4.79 -13.61
C GLN A 44 -7.85 4.34 -12.85
N PRO A 45 -7.89 4.11 -11.52
CA PRO A 45 -6.72 3.64 -10.78
C PRO A 45 -6.17 2.30 -11.31
N TYR A 46 -7.04 1.38 -11.76
CA TYR A 46 -6.58 0.12 -12.36
C TYR A 46 -5.92 0.32 -13.72
N TYR A 47 -6.49 1.16 -14.58
CA TYR A 47 -5.87 1.49 -15.86
C TYR A 47 -4.51 2.19 -15.67
N MET A 48 -4.40 3.05 -14.66
CA MET A 48 -3.12 3.69 -14.32
C MET A 48 -2.10 2.69 -13.81
N LEU A 49 -2.47 1.77 -12.92
CA LEU A 49 -1.58 0.70 -12.45
C LEU A 49 -1.08 -0.15 -13.63
N HIS A 50 -1.99 -0.62 -14.49
CA HIS A 50 -1.64 -1.38 -15.68
C HIS A 50 -0.67 -0.62 -16.60
N LYS A 51 -0.93 0.67 -16.81
CA LYS A 51 -0.03 1.55 -17.58
C LYS A 51 1.34 1.71 -16.92
N LEU A 52 1.41 1.81 -15.59
CA LEU A 52 2.69 1.97 -14.88
C LEU A 52 3.53 0.69 -14.94
N PHE A 53 2.90 -0.49 -14.85
CA PHE A 53 3.61 -1.77 -15.00
C PHE A 53 4.21 -1.98 -16.40
N GLN A 54 3.69 -1.30 -17.41
CA GLN A 54 4.22 -1.35 -18.78
C GLN A 54 5.31 -0.32 -19.04
N LYS A 55 5.55 0.61 -18.12
CA LYS A 55 6.57 1.66 -18.30
C LYS A 55 7.93 1.20 -17.82
N ASP A 56 8.96 1.64 -18.53
CA ASP A 56 10.34 1.43 -18.11
C ASP A 56 10.65 2.19 -16.82
N VAL A 57 11.44 1.54 -15.97
CA VAL A 57 11.87 2.08 -14.68
C VAL A 57 13.04 3.04 -14.92
N VAL A 58 12.83 4.33 -14.66
CA VAL A 58 13.89 5.34 -14.69
C VAL A 58 14.49 5.45 -13.28
N LEU A 59 15.76 5.10 -13.14
CA LEU A 59 16.54 5.23 -11.91
C LEU A 59 17.58 6.33 -12.08
N ALA A 60 17.79 7.14 -11.04
CA ALA A 60 18.86 8.12 -11.03
C ALA A 60 20.22 7.40 -10.96
N ASP A 61 21.22 7.90 -11.69
CA ASP A 61 22.55 7.30 -11.75
C ASP A 61 23.27 7.25 -10.38
N GLY A 62 22.91 8.17 -9.47
CA GLY A 62 23.44 8.24 -8.10
C GLY A 62 22.62 7.50 -7.04
N ALA A 63 21.51 6.83 -7.41
CA ALA A 63 20.65 6.17 -6.43
C ALA A 63 21.29 4.92 -5.85
N SER A 64 21.28 4.77 -4.52
CA SER A 64 21.80 3.58 -3.87
C SER A 64 20.83 2.39 -4.02
N PRO A 65 21.27 1.16 -3.72
CA PRO A 65 20.38 -0.01 -3.66
C PRO A 65 19.19 0.17 -2.70
N LEU A 66 19.29 1.08 -1.72
CA LEU A 66 18.21 1.41 -0.79
C LEU A 66 17.00 1.97 -1.53
N PHE A 67 17.21 2.84 -2.52
CA PHE A 67 16.12 3.41 -3.33
C PHE A 67 15.34 2.34 -4.10
N ARG A 68 16.03 1.29 -4.55
CA ARG A 68 15.39 0.14 -5.22
C ARG A 68 14.61 -0.74 -4.26
N PHE A 69 15.10 -0.89 -3.02
CA PHE A 69 14.47 -1.73 -2.00
C PHE A 69 13.28 -1.06 -1.32
N ALA A 70 13.31 0.26 -1.14
CA ALA A 70 12.31 1.00 -0.37
C ALA A 70 10.85 0.75 -0.81
N PRO A 71 10.49 0.74 -2.11
CA PRO A 71 9.11 0.46 -2.53
C PRO A 71 8.61 -0.92 -2.09
N PHE A 72 9.49 -1.93 -2.11
CA PHE A 72 9.15 -3.29 -1.67
C PHE A 72 9.00 -3.38 -0.15
N ALA A 73 9.86 -2.68 0.60
CA ALA A 73 9.75 -2.59 2.05
C ALA A 73 8.41 -1.95 2.46
N ILE A 74 8.06 -0.79 1.87
CA ILE A 74 6.82 -0.07 2.16
C ILE A 74 5.60 -0.94 1.82
N PHE A 75 5.61 -1.60 0.65
CA PHE A 75 4.54 -2.50 0.25
C PHE A 75 4.40 -3.68 1.21
N GLY A 76 5.51 -4.27 1.65
CA GLY A 76 5.55 -5.33 2.66
C GLY A 76 4.96 -4.89 3.99
N CYS A 77 5.29 -3.68 4.47
CA CYS A 77 4.70 -3.11 5.68
C CYS A 77 3.18 -2.95 5.57
N MET A 78 2.69 -2.46 4.44
CA MET A 78 1.26 -2.24 4.23
C MET A 78 0.49 -3.56 4.10
N LEU A 79 1.09 -4.57 3.44
CA LEU A 79 0.54 -5.92 3.43
C LEU A 79 0.49 -6.54 4.82
N LEU A 80 1.56 -6.36 5.61
CA LEU A 80 1.64 -6.86 6.97
C LEU A 80 0.59 -6.18 7.86
N ALA A 81 0.42 -4.87 7.76
CA ALA A 81 -0.63 -4.13 8.45
C ALA A 81 -2.04 -4.64 8.07
N CYS A 82 -2.27 -4.92 6.78
CA CYS A 82 -3.52 -5.51 6.31
C CYS A 82 -3.74 -6.92 6.86
N ALA A 83 -2.69 -7.72 7.00
CA ALA A 83 -2.76 -9.07 7.56
C ALA A 83 -2.99 -9.09 9.07
N ILE A 84 -2.51 -8.05 9.79
CA ILE A 84 -2.71 -7.90 11.24
C ILE A 84 -4.16 -7.53 11.55
N ILE A 85 -4.81 -6.66 10.78
CA ILE A 85 -6.17 -6.18 11.07
C ILE A 85 -7.19 -7.26 10.66
N PRO A 86 -7.85 -7.94 11.62
CA PRO A 86 -8.80 -9.00 11.30
C PRO A 86 -10.11 -8.37 10.81
N THR A 87 -10.25 -8.24 9.48
CA THR A 87 -11.42 -7.62 8.85
C THR A 87 -12.58 -8.59 8.60
N LEU A 88 -12.31 -9.90 8.49
CA LEU A 88 -13.31 -10.90 8.06
C LEU A 88 -13.67 -11.97 9.12
N SER A 89 -12.82 -12.25 10.11
CA SER A 89 -13.09 -13.27 11.13
C SER A 89 -12.29 -13.02 12.40
N THR A 90 -12.81 -13.46 13.55
CA THR A 90 -12.13 -13.34 14.86
C THR A 90 -11.13 -14.48 15.12
N ASP A 91 -11.13 -15.51 14.27
CA ASP A 91 -10.36 -16.76 14.43
C ASP A 91 -9.15 -16.83 13.47
N LEU A 92 -8.47 -15.69 13.27
CA LEU A 92 -7.24 -15.63 12.48
C LEU A 92 -6.00 -15.87 13.35
N PRO A 93 -4.97 -16.55 12.83
CA PRO A 93 -3.75 -16.87 13.60
C PRO A 93 -2.97 -15.63 14.06
N PHE A 94 -3.18 -14.48 13.41
CA PHE A 94 -2.58 -13.19 13.79
C PHE A 94 -3.47 -12.33 14.69
N ALA A 95 -4.70 -12.74 14.98
CA ALA A 95 -5.60 -12.00 15.87
C ALA A 95 -5.03 -11.78 17.30
N PRO A 96 -4.26 -12.73 17.90
CA PRO A 96 -3.60 -12.49 19.18
C PRO A 96 -2.39 -11.54 19.10
N ALA A 97 -1.82 -11.38 17.91
CA ALA A 97 -0.68 -10.48 17.64
C ALA A 97 -1.14 -9.10 17.11
N ALA A 98 -2.47 -8.87 17.03
CA ALA A 98 -3.06 -7.59 16.67
C ALA A 98 -2.95 -6.61 17.85
N ASP A 99 -1.72 -6.19 18.12
CA ASP A 99 -1.42 -5.11 19.04
C ASP A 99 -1.36 -3.78 18.28
N THR A 100 -2.05 -2.77 18.79
CA THR A 100 -1.98 -1.38 18.31
C THR A 100 -0.53 -0.90 18.23
N ILE A 101 0.32 -1.31 19.17
CA ILE A 101 1.74 -0.95 19.18
C ILE A 101 2.47 -1.54 17.96
N ALA A 102 2.18 -2.79 17.59
CA ALA A 102 2.76 -3.41 16.41
C ALA A 102 2.34 -2.68 15.12
N LEU A 103 1.06 -2.29 15.00
CA LEU A 103 0.58 -1.49 13.87
C LEU A 103 1.28 -0.13 13.77
N VAL A 104 1.40 0.59 14.88
CA VAL A 104 2.12 1.87 14.93
C VAL A 104 3.58 1.68 14.53
N GLY A 105 4.24 0.63 15.01
CA GLY A 105 5.62 0.29 14.64
C GLY A 105 5.79 0.02 13.15
N VAL A 106 4.88 -0.76 12.55
CA VAL A 106 4.89 -1.09 11.12
C VAL A 106 4.68 0.16 10.25
N PHE A 107 3.73 1.03 10.63
CA PHE A 107 3.53 2.30 9.93
C PHE A 107 4.71 3.28 10.10
N GLY A 108 5.31 3.30 11.29
CA GLY A 108 6.53 4.07 11.55
C GLY A 108 7.70 3.60 10.69
N LEU A 109 7.89 2.28 10.56
CA LEU A 109 8.93 1.71 9.71
C LEU A 109 8.70 2.05 8.23
N ALA A 110 7.47 1.95 7.74
CA ALA A 110 7.13 2.38 6.38
C ALA A 110 7.47 3.86 6.13
N ARG A 111 7.16 4.75 7.09
CA ARG A 111 7.50 6.18 7.03
C ARG A 111 9.01 6.43 6.99
N ILE A 112 9.79 5.67 7.76
CA ILE A 112 11.26 5.77 7.76
C ILE A 112 11.82 5.40 6.37
N PHE A 113 11.35 4.31 5.76
CA PHE A 113 11.79 3.93 4.42
C PHE A 113 11.39 4.95 3.35
N ILE A 114 10.22 5.57 3.45
CA ILE A 114 9.82 6.68 2.56
C ILE A 114 10.80 7.84 2.69
N SER A 115 11.10 8.27 3.93
CA SER A 115 12.02 9.39 4.20
C SER A 115 13.43 9.10 3.69
N LEU A 116 13.95 7.89 3.99
CA LEU A 116 15.26 7.46 3.51
C LEU A 116 15.34 7.43 1.98
N ALA A 117 14.32 6.90 1.30
CA ALA A 117 14.28 6.88 -0.16
C ALA A 117 14.26 8.29 -0.77
N ALA A 118 13.61 9.24 -0.10
CA ALA A 118 13.59 10.64 -0.53
C ALA A 118 14.97 11.30 -0.40
N MET A 119 15.66 11.07 0.73
CA MET A 119 17.01 11.58 0.99
C MET A 119 18.08 10.96 0.08
N ASP A 120 17.94 9.67 -0.28
CA ASP A 120 18.93 8.92 -1.08
C ASP A 120 19.06 9.42 -2.52
N ILE A 121 18.04 10.11 -3.05
CA ILE A 121 18.08 10.71 -4.39
C ILE A 121 19.09 11.88 -4.45
N GLY A 122 19.42 12.50 -3.31
CA GLY A 122 20.46 13.54 -3.24
C GLY A 122 20.12 14.84 -3.98
N THR A 123 18.85 15.05 -4.36
CA THR A 123 18.37 16.28 -5.00
C THR A 123 17.57 17.13 -4.02
N SER A 124 17.50 18.45 -4.27
CA SER A 124 16.73 19.40 -3.45
C SER A 124 15.21 19.16 -3.45
N PHE A 125 14.72 18.24 -4.26
CA PHE A 125 13.30 17.86 -4.35
C PHE A 125 12.97 16.59 -3.55
N GLY A 126 13.96 15.95 -2.93
CA GLY A 126 13.81 14.73 -2.12
C GLY A 126 13.55 14.95 -0.63
N SER A 127 13.11 16.14 -0.21
CA SER A 127 12.77 16.46 1.19
C SER A 127 11.34 16.10 1.56
#